data_AF-A0AB38S8I5-F1
#
_entry.id   AF-A0AB38S8I5-F1
#
_cell.length_a   1.000
_cell.length_b   1.000
_cell.length_c   1.000
_cell.angle_alpha   90.00
_cell.angle_beta   90.00
_cell.angle_gamma   90.00
#
_symmetry.space_group_name_H-M   'P 1'
#
loop_
_entity.id
_entity.type
_entity.pdbx_description
1 polymer ?
#
loop_
_entity_poly.entity_id
_entity_poly.type
_entity_poly.pdbx_seq_one_letter_code
_entity_poly.pdbx_strand_id
1 'polypeptide(L)' 'MFDDLPEVVPVTVRELDTIQIHLGDLIDRLIADAASATDSNPLPPPTPKAHRGPGPRS' A
#
# COMPACT_ATOMS: atom_id res chain seq x y z
N MET A 1 -29.40 -2.93 22.83
CA MET A 1 -29.01 -4.21 23.45
C MET A 1 -27.58 -4.56 23.06
N PHE A 2 -26.65 -3.60 23.15
CA PHE A 2 -25.21 -3.86 23.09
C PHE A 2 -24.58 -3.77 24.50
N ASP A 3 -25.38 -3.41 25.50
CA ASP A 3 -24.98 -3.20 26.90
C ASP A 3 -24.61 -4.50 27.63
N ASP A 4 -24.91 -5.67 27.06
CA ASP A 4 -24.59 -6.99 27.61
C ASP A 4 -23.33 -7.64 27.01
N LEU A 5 -22.61 -6.95 26.12
CA LEU A 5 -21.36 -7.48 25.57
C LEU A 5 -20.21 -7.35 26.58
N PRO A 6 -19.36 -8.38 26.69
CA PRO A 6 -18.20 -8.31 27.58
C PRO A 6 -17.21 -7.26 27.09
N GLU A 7 -16.65 -6.48 28.01
CA GLU A 7 -15.60 -5.50 27.74
C GLU A 7 -14.34 -6.16 27.17
N VAL A 8 -14.10 -7.43 27.52
CA VAL A 8 -12.95 -8.23 27.07
C VAL A 8 -13.43 -9.60 26.61
N VAL A 9 -12.99 -10.01 25.42
CA VAL A 9 -13.21 -11.37 24.92
C VAL A 9 -12.03 -12.22 25.37
N PRO A 10 -12.24 -13.29 26.17
CA PRO A 10 -11.16 -14.18 26.55
C PRO A 10 -10.68 -14.95 25.32
N VAL A 11 -9.37 -15.00 25.13
CA VAL A 11 -8.73 -15.66 23.98
C VAL A 11 -7.67 -16.63 24.52
N THR A 12 -7.65 -17.84 24.00
CA THR A 12 -6.60 -18.82 24.31
C THR A 12 -5.32 -18.50 23.55
N VAL A 13 -4.18 -19.03 24.01
CA VAL A 13 -2.88 -18.86 23.33
C VAL A 13 -2.95 -19.35 21.88
N ARG A 14 -3.61 -20.48 21.63
CA ARG A 14 -3.75 -21.05 20.29
C ARG A 14 -4.59 -20.17 19.36
N GLU A 15 -5.66 -19.59 19.88
CA GLU A 15 -6.48 -18.64 19.12
C GLU A 15 -5.68 -17.36 18.83
N LEU A 16 -4.88 -16.89 19.79
CA LEU A 16 -3.99 -15.75 19.59
C LEU A 16 -2.92 -16.01 18.52
N ASP A 17 -2.32 -17.21 18.49
CA ASP A 17 -1.38 -17.61 17.44
C ASP A 17 -2.04 -17.62 16.06
N THR A 18 -3.28 -18.13 15.98
CA THR A 18 -4.06 -18.17 14.73
C THR A 18 -4.34 -16.76 14.21
N ILE A 19 -4.74 -15.85 15.10
CA ILE A 19 -4.98 -14.44 14.77
C ILE A 19 -3.70 -13.79 14.25
N GLN A 20 -2.57 -14.00 14.93
CA GLN A 20 -1.28 -13.42 14.53
C GLN A 20 -0.84 -13.88 13.15
N ILE A 21 -0.96 -15.19 12.85
CA ILE A 21 -0.60 -15.74 11.54
C ILE A 21 -1.47 -15.12 10.44
N HIS A 22 -2.80 -15.16 10.61
CA HIS A 22 -3.72 -14.64 9.59
C HIS A 22 -3.59 -13.14 9.37
N LEU A 23 -3.32 -12.38 10.44
CA LEU A 23 -3.09 -10.95 10.34
C LEU A 23 -1.77 -10.66 9.62
N GLY A 24 -0.71 -11.42 9.91
CA GLY A 24 0.56 -11.35 9.16
C GLY A 24 0.34 -11.57 7.67
N ASP A 25 -0.34 -12.66 7.29
CA ASP A 25 -0.64 -12.97 5.90
C ASP A 25 -1.47 -11.89 5.20
N LEU A 26 -2.36 -11.22 5.93
CA LEU A 26 -3.15 -10.10 5.41
C LEU A 26 -2.29 -8.87 5.17
N ILE A 27 -1.40 -8.54 6.11
CA ILE A 27 -0.47 -7.42 5.98
C ILE A 27 0.44 -7.63 4.78
N ASP A 28 1.02 -8.83 4.63
CA ASP A 28 1.91 -9.15 3.51
C ASP A 28 1.21 -8.99 2.16
N ARG A 29 -0.05 -9.43 2.06
CA ARG A 29 -0.88 -9.23 0.86
C ARG A 29 -1.14 -7.75 0.57
N LEU A 30 -1.49 -6.97 1.58
CA LEU A 30 -1.70 -5.53 1.43
C LEU A 30 -0.43 -4.81 0.96
N ILE A 31 0.74 -5.21 1.47
CA ILE A 31 2.04 -4.66 1.06
C ILE A 31 2.31 -5.02 -0.40
N ALA A 32 2.10 -6.29 -0.78
CA ALA A 32 2.30 -6.75 -2.16
C ALA A 32 1.38 -6.01 -3.15
N ASP A 33 0.11 -5.83 -2.80
CA ASP A 33 -0.86 -5.10 -3.62
C ASP A 33 -0.48 -3.62 -3.78
N ALA A 34 -0.02 -2.97 -2.71
CA ALA A 34 0.44 -1.58 -2.76
C ALA A 34 1.70 -1.41 -3.62
N ALA A 35 2.64 -2.37 -3.57
CA ALA A 35 3.80 -2.38 -4.44
C ALA A 35 3.40 -2.52 -5.92
N SER A 36 2.48 -3.43 -6.23
CA SER A 36 1.95 -3.63 -7.58
C SER A 36 1.22 -2.40 -8.15
N ALA A 37 0.47 -1.68 -7.30
CA ALA A 37 -0.17 -0.43 -7.69
C ALA A 37 0.83 0.67 -8.06
N THR A 38 2.04 0.64 -7.48
CA THR A 38 3.08 1.65 -7.75
C THR A 38 3.73 1.44 -9.12
N ASP A 39 3.90 0.19 -9.56
CA ASP A 39 4.40 -0.14 -10.91
C ASP A 39 3.40 0.25 -12.02
N SER A 40 2.14 0.52 -11.68
CA SER A 40 1.08 0.88 -12.62
C SER A 40 1.05 2.37 -12.97
N ASN A 41 1.92 3.20 -12.38
CA ASN A 41 2.06 4.61 -12.75
C ASN A 41 3.29 4.76 -13.66
N PRO A 42 3.17 4.61 -15.00
CA PRO A 42 4.27 4.94 -15.89
C PRO A 42 4.57 6.42 -15.68
N LEU A 43 5.77 6.71 -15.15
CA LEU A 43 6.28 8.08 -15.14
C LEU A 43 6.05 8.66 -16.55
N PRO A 44 5.46 9.85 -16.67
CA PRO A 44 5.26 10.46 -17.98
C PRO A 44 6.60 10.44 -18.71
N PRO A 45 6.63 10.02 -19.99
CA PRO A 45 7.87 9.88 -20.73
C PRO A 45 8.66 11.19 -20.62
N PRO A 46 9.98 11.13 -20.43
CA PRO A 46 10.80 12.32 -20.27
C PRO A 46 10.49 13.24 -21.45
N THR A 47 9.95 14.41 -21.14
CA THR A 47 9.64 15.40 -22.18
C THR A 47 10.93 15.67 -22.94
N PRO A 48 10.94 15.55 -24.28
CA PRO A 48 12.11 15.94 -25.04
C PRO A 48 12.33 17.41 -24.71
N LYS A 49 13.48 17.72 -24.07
CA LYS A 49 13.90 19.09 -23.85
C LYS A 49 13.75 19.81 -25.18
N ALA A 50 12.78 20.71 -25.27
CA ALA A 50 12.63 21.56 -26.44
C ALA A 50 13.97 22.25 -26.64
N HIS A 51 14.69 21.85 -27.69
CA HIS A 51 15.90 22.49 -28.11
C HIS A 51 15.48 23.86 -28.64
N ARG A 52 15.30 24.80 -27.72
CA ARG A 52 15.01 26.20 -28.00
C ARG A 52 16.28 26.73 -28.65
N GLY A 53 16.29 26.72 -29.98
CA GLY A 53 17.41 27.23 -30.76
C GLY A 53 17.70 28.69 -30.40
N PRO A 54 18.95 29.14 -30.54
CA PRO A 54 19.22 30.56 -30.63
C PRO A 54 19.07 30.96 -32.10
N GLY A 55 17.98 31.65 -32.44
CA GLY A 55 18.02 32.64 -33.51
C GLY A 55 17.83 34.03 -32.89
N PRO A 56 18.18 35.14 -33.55
CA PRO A 56 19.18 35.38 -34.60
C PRO A 56 20.28 36.33 -34.09
N ARG A 57 21.38 36.51 -34.83
CA ARG A 57 22.23 37.71 -34.68
C ARG A 57 22.50 38.31 -36.06
N SER A 58 22.16 39.59 -36.15
CA SER A 58 22.32 40.52 -37.28
C SER A 58 23.75 40.60 -37.80
#